data_AF-A0A2D9JGK4-F1
#
_entry.id   AF-A0A2D9JGK4-F1
#
_cell.length_a   1.000
_cell.length_b   1.000
_cell.length_c   1.000
_cell.angle_alpha   90.00
_cell.angle_beta   90.00
_cell.angle_gamma   90.00
#
_symmetry.space_group_name_H-M   'P 1'
#
loop_
_entity.id
_entity.type
_entity.pdbx_description
1 polymer ?
#
loop_
_entity_poly.entity_id
_entity_poly.type
_entity_poly.pdbx_seq_one_letter_code
_entity_poly.pdbx_strand_id
1 'polypeptide(L)'
;MKPSITSLAFLATFASTALGEDPAFTLHLSGELAGKLSPDTQLCFWNTSADTSNRACYSIRDLPLTLPAEQFSGRQWHINFVSASTRSHFSYTLSRDLFDTPRKIDVRLDVPEGHIRPIFGFARDVRYTALVTQRMRYRSLPCWDNESNTLTKPVIPAMTIRKLDDGTVIHDAEMGDGCMAARWFAYIDRVTSLVDGATYRMTVVYDSGGLFPTQTSNFDFTYHRELHGE
;
A
#
# COMPACT_ATOMS: atom_id res chain seq x y z
N MET A 1 -33.80 -73.35 19.25
CA MET A 1 -34.24 -71.95 19.04
C MET A 1 -33.01 -71.10 18.76
N LYS A 2 -32.89 -70.56 17.54
CA LYS A 2 -31.84 -69.61 17.15
C LYS A 2 -32.41 -68.19 17.32
N PRO A 3 -31.74 -67.24 17.99
CA PRO A 3 -32.09 -65.84 17.85
C PRO A 3 -31.46 -65.27 16.58
N SER A 4 -32.31 -64.65 15.77
CA SER A 4 -31.98 -63.93 14.55
C SER A 4 -31.15 -62.68 14.85
N ILE A 5 -30.17 -62.47 13.98
CA ILE A 5 -29.39 -61.25 13.84
C ILE A 5 -30.33 -60.11 13.43
N THR A 6 -30.27 -58.98 14.13
CA THR A 6 -30.75 -57.70 13.60
C THR A 6 -29.61 -56.70 13.68
N SER A 7 -28.78 -56.67 12.64
CA SER A 7 -27.78 -55.61 12.45
C SER A 7 -28.51 -54.32 12.08
N LEU A 8 -28.54 -53.36 12.99
CA LEU A 8 -28.88 -51.97 12.67
C LEU A 8 -27.71 -51.40 11.86
N ALA A 9 -27.87 -51.28 10.55
CA ALA A 9 -26.98 -50.48 9.72
C ALA A 9 -27.23 -49.00 10.04
N PHE A 10 -26.30 -48.36 10.74
CA PHE A 10 -26.25 -46.91 10.82
C PHE A 10 -25.83 -46.38 9.44
N LEU A 11 -26.81 -46.01 8.61
CA LEU A 11 -26.60 -45.06 7.53
C LEU A 11 -26.34 -43.70 8.18
N ALA A 12 -25.07 -43.41 8.46
CA ALA A 12 -24.65 -42.04 8.64
C ALA A 12 -24.75 -41.36 7.26
N THR A 13 -25.89 -40.75 6.99
CA THR A 13 -26.02 -39.73 5.96
C THR A 13 -24.97 -38.66 6.23
N PHE A 14 -23.90 -38.67 5.43
CA PHE A 14 -23.10 -37.48 5.22
C PHE A 14 -24.02 -36.44 4.59
N ALA A 15 -24.72 -35.69 5.43
CA ALA A 15 -25.24 -34.40 5.05
C ALA A 15 -24.02 -33.57 4.69
N SER A 16 -23.72 -33.54 3.39
CA SER A 16 -22.90 -32.50 2.79
C SER A 16 -23.55 -31.20 3.21
N THR A 17 -23.02 -30.58 4.26
CA THR A 17 -23.23 -29.15 4.46
C THR A 17 -22.86 -28.54 3.13
N ALA A 18 -23.84 -27.95 2.45
CA ALA A 18 -23.56 -26.99 1.40
C ALA A 18 -22.43 -26.12 1.95
N LEU A 19 -21.32 -26.07 1.21
CA LEU A 19 -20.23 -25.12 1.44
C LEU A 19 -20.89 -23.75 1.39
N GLY A 20 -21.36 -23.27 2.54
CA GLY A 20 -21.84 -21.92 2.68
C GLY A 20 -20.64 -21.06 2.32
N GLU A 21 -20.76 -20.36 1.21
CA GLU A 21 -19.84 -19.27 0.88
C GLU A 21 -19.75 -18.42 2.14
N ASP A 22 -18.56 -18.35 2.73
CA ASP A 22 -18.31 -17.50 3.88
C ASP A 22 -18.77 -16.09 3.46
N PRO A 23 -19.78 -15.49 4.10
CA PRO A 23 -20.35 -14.23 3.62
C PRO A 23 -19.41 -13.03 3.89
N ALA A 24 -18.22 -13.28 4.45
CA ALA A 24 -17.31 -12.26 4.89
C ALA A 24 -15.88 -12.47 4.34
N PHE A 25 -15.14 -11.36 4.29
CA PHE A 25 -13.70 -11.42 4.09
C PHE A 25 -13.03 -11.60 5.45
N THR A 26 -11.98 -12.41 5.51
CA THR A 26 -11.14 -12.53 6.71
C THR A 26 -9.82 -11.80 6.48
N LEU A 27 -9.59 -10.70 7.16
CA LEU A 27 -8.37 -9.92 7.01
C LEU A 27 -7.32 -10.33 8.04
N HIS A 28 -6.11 -10.61 7.55
CA HIS A 28 -4.91 -10.84 8.32
C HIS A 28 -3.86 -9.78 7.99
N LEU A 29 -2.92 -9.56 8.91
CA LEU A 29 -1.72 -8.78 8.66
C LEU A 29 -0.51 -9.71 8.73
N SER A 30 0.43 -9.51 7.83
CA SER A 30 1.72 -10.21 7.80
C SER A 30 2.84 -9.24 7.47
N GLY A 31 4.10 -9.70 7.59
CA GLY A 31 5.29 -8.91 7.28
C GLY A 31 5.96 -8.27 8.49
N GLU A 32 7.14 -7.70 8.25
CA GLU A 32 8.02 -7.17 9.30
C GLU A 32 7.36 -6.05 10.13
N LEU A 33 6.61 -5.15 9.49
CA LEU A 33 5.92 -4.07 10.18
C LEU A 33 4.74 -4.57 11.02
N ALA A 34 4.12 -5.70 10.69
CA ALA A 34 2.98 -6.22 11.45
C ALA A 34 3.36 -6.51 12.91
N GLY A 35 4.58 -7.03 13.16
CA GLY A 35 5.09 -7.29 14.51
C GLY A 35 5.49 -6.05 15.31
N LYS A 36 5.53 -4.87 14.68
CA LYS A 36 5.89 -3.59 15.30
C LYS A 36 4.68 -2.70 15.59
N LEU A 37 3.47 -3.14 15.22
CA LEU A 37 2.25 -2.40 15.51
C LEU A 37 1.90 -2.53 16.98
N SER A 38 1.69 -1.39 17.64
CA SER A 38 1.27 -1.38 19.04
C SER A 38 -0.15 -1.96 19.17
N PRO A 39 -0.47 -2.69 20.25
CA PRO A 39 -1.81 -3.26 20.45
C PRO A 39 -2.94 -2.23 20.49
N ASP A 40 -2.67 -0.94 20.68
CA ASP A 40 -3.68 0.13 20.63
C ASP A 40 -3.93 0.66 19.20
N THR A 41 -3.19 0.19 18.20
CA THR A 41 -3.35 0.58 16.80
C THR A 41 -4.76 0.25 16.30
N GLN A 42 -5.40 1.24 15.67
CA GLN A 42 -6.67 1.06 14.99
C GLN A 42 -6.46 0.98 13.47
N LEU A 43 -7.19 0.07 12.84
CA LEU A 43 -7.26 -0.13 11.40
C LEU A 43 -8.54 0.50 10.88
N CYS A 44 -8.42 1.53 10.08
CA CYS A 44 -9.59 2.27 9.61
C CYS A 44 -9.72 2.25 8.10
N PHE A 45 -10.86 1.75 7.64
CA PHE A 45 -11.15 1.43 6.26
C PHE A 45 -12.08 2.45 5.63
N TRP A 46 -11.81 2.84 4.40
CA TRP A 46 -12.73 3.63 3.56
C TRP A 46 -12.44 3.39 2.07
N ASN A 47 -13.44 3.62 1.20
CA ASN A 47 -13.39 3.20 -0.20
C ASN A 47 -13.36 4.35 -1.22
N THR A 48 -13.48 5.62 -0.78
CA THR A 48 -13.35 6.77 -1.68
C THR A 48 -12.29 7.74 -1.16
N SER A 49 -11.52 8.36 -2.04
CA SER A 49 -10.53 9.36 -1.63
C SER A 49 -11.14 10.67 -1.13
N ALA A 50 -12.43 10.91 -1.40
CA ALA A 50 -13.11 12.18 -1.17
C ALA A 50 -14.05 12.19 0.05
N ASP A 51 -14.57 11.03 0.47
CA ASP A 51 -15.52 10.92 1.58
C ASP A 51 -15.07 9.87 2.59
N THR A 52 -14.71 10.34 3.79
CA THR A 52 -14.29 9.53 4.93
C THR A 52 -15.42 9.30 5.93
N SER A 53 -16.65 9.77 5.67
CA SER A 53 -17.80 9.63 6.57
C SER A 53 -18.20 8.17 6.80
N ASN A 54 -18.05 7.31 5.80
CA ASN A 54 -18.29 5.87 5.87
C ASN A 54 -17.04 5.07 6.26
N ARG A 55 -16.32 5.53 7.30
CA ARG A 55 -15.12 4.87 7.81
C ARG A 55 -15.49 3.81 8.85
N ALA A 56 -15.11 2.56 8.62
CA ALA A 56 -15.14 1.53 9.66
C ALA A 56 -13.76 1.38 10.29
N CYS A 57 -13.71 1.40 11.62
CA CYS A 57 -12.48 1.20 12.39
C CYS A 57 -12.57 -0.07 13.22
N TYR A 58 -11.44 -0.76 13.30
CA TYR A 58 -11.29 -2.00 14.03
C TYR A 58 -9.99 -1.97 14.81
N SER A 59 -9.92 -2.66 15.95
CA SER A 59 -8.69 -2.80 16.70
C SER A 59 -7.78 -3.82 16.04
N ILE A 60 -6.46 -3.59 16.06
CA ILE A 60 -5.50 -4.61 15.63
C ILE A 60 -5.55 -5.86 16.54
N ARG A 61 -6.01 -5.71 17.79
CA ARG A 61 -6.19 -6.84 18.73
C ARG A 61 -7.28 -7.82 18.29
N ASP A 62 -8.17 -7.38 17.41
CA ASP A 62 -9.29 -8.19 16.93
C ASP A 62 -8.89 -9.02 15.69
N LEU A 63 -7.61 -9.02 15.30
CA LEU A 63 -7.15 -9.83 14.18
C LEU A 63 -7.20 -11.33 14.50
N PRO A 64 -7.65 -12.17 13.55
CA PRO A 64 -8.09 -11.80 12.20
C PRO A 64 -9.48 -11.13 12.19
N LEU A 65 -9.61 -10.08 11.38
CA LEU A 65 -10.86 -9.32 11.27
C LEU A 65 -11.83 -10.00 10.32
N THR A 66 -13.08 -10.15 10.75
CA THR A 66 -14.18 -10.55 9.85
C THR A 66 -14.84 -9.30 9.30
N LEU A 67 -14.71 -9.08 7.99
CA LEU A 67 -15.19 -7.90 7.29
C LEU A 67 -16.43 -8.25 6.44
N PRO A 68 -17.60 -7.65 6.69
CA PRO A 68 -18.83 -8.00 5.98
C PRO A 68 -18.74 -7.74 4.47
N ALA A 69 -19.12 -8.71 3.63
CA ALA A 69 -19.00 -8.53 2.18
C ALA A 69 -19.81 -7.36 1.62
N GLU A 70 -20.99 -7.08 2.20
CA GLU A 70 -21.82 -5.94 1.80
C GLU A 70 -21.10 -4.60 1.91
N GLN A 71 -20.26 -4.46 2.94
CA GLN A 71 -19.49 -3.24 3.14
C GLN A 71 -18.28 -3.19 2.20
N PHE A 72 -17.58 -4.31 2.01
CA PHE A 72 -16.23 -4.32 1.40
C PHE A 72 -16.17 -4.77 -0.06
N SER A 73 -17.22 -5.38 -0.61
CA SER A 73 -17.18 -5.96 -1.95
C SER A 73 -17.08 -4.94 -3.09
N GLY A 74 -16.35 -5.32 -4.14
CA GLY A 74 -16.34 -4.62 -5.44
C GLY A 74 -15.78 -3.19 -5.42
N ARG A 75 -15.00 -2.82 -4.40
CA ARG A 75 -14.40 -1.48 -4.27
C ARG A 75 -12.93 -1.56 -3.92
N GLN A 76 -12.17 -0.55 -4.34
CA GLN A 76 -10.81 -0.33 -3.83
C GLN A 76 -10.91 0.15 -2.39
N TRP A 77 -10.05 -0.34 -1.51
CA TRP A 77 -10.05 0.06 -0.09
C TRP A 77 -8.75 0.72 0.32
N HIS A 78 -8.89 1.74 1.14
CA HIS A 78 -7.81 2.39 1.83
C HIS A 78 -7.86 2.01 3.31
N ILE A 79 -6.69 1.76 3.88
CA ILE A 79 -6.53 1.41 5.30
C ILE A 79 -5.58 2.43 5.93
N ASN A 80 -6.01 3.06 7.01
CA ASN A 80 -5.19 3.93 7.84
C ASN A 80 -4.86 3.16 9.10
N PHE A 81 -3.57 3.14 9.42
CA PHE A 81 -3.07 2.63 10.69
C PHE A 81 -2.86 3.83 11.59
N VAL A 82 -3.68 3.95 12.63
CA VAL A 82 -3.69 5.12 13.52
C VAL A 82 -3.42 4.71 14.96
N SER A 83 -2.73 5.57 15.71
CA SER A 83 -2.53 5.41 17.15
C SER A 83 -3.85 5.57 17.93
N ALA A 84 -3.83 5.27 19.24
CA ALA A 84 -4.93 5.62 20.15
C ALA A 84 -5.25 7.13 20.15
N SER A 85 -4.24 7.99 19.93
CA SER A 85 -4.40 9.44 19.80
C SER A 85 -4.87 9.90 18.41
N THR A 86 -5.31 8.98 17.56
CA THR A 86 -5.79 9.21 16.18
C THR A 86 -4.74 9.72 15.18
N ARG A 87 -3.47 9.79 15.59
CA ARG A 87 -2.37 10.14 14.68
C ARG A 87 -2.15 9.00 13.71
N SER A 88 -2.14 9.30 12.41
CA SER A 88 -1.79 8.31 11.38
C SER A 88 -0.30 7.98 11.46
N HIS A 89 0.00 6.68 11.49
CA HIS A 89 1.36 6.16 11.36
C HIS A 89 1.71 5.95 9.89
N PHE A 90 0.79 5.36 9.14
CA PHE A 90 0.90 5.13 7.70
C PHE A 90 -0.47 4.75 7.14
N SER A 91 -0.53 4.59 5.83
CA SER A 91 -1.75 4.25 5.12
C SER A 91 -1.47 3.38 3.92
N TYR A 92 -2.46 2.60 3.52
CA TYR A 92 -2.33 1.49 2.60
C TYR A 92 -3.50 1.48 1.61
N THR A 93 -3.28 0.98 0.40
CA THR A 93 -4.34 0.70 -0.59
C THR A 93 -4.35 -0.77 -0.93
N LEU A 94 -5.54 -1.34 -0.91
CA LEU A 94 -5.85 -2.65 -1.42
C LEU A 94 -6.65 -2.51 -2.71
N SER A 95 -6.21 -3.21 -3.75
CA SER A 95 -6.89 -3.25 -5.03
C SER A 95 -8.31 -3.80 -4.92
N ARG A 96 -9.20 -3.32 -5.80
CA ARG A 96 -10.61 -3.72 -5.85
C ARG A 96 -10.78 -5.22 -6.01
N ASP A 97 -9.97 -5.84 -6.85
CA ASP A 97 -10.05 -7.26 -7.17
C ASP A 97 -9.76 -8.18 -5.98
N LEU A 98 -9.16 -7.65 -4.90
CA LEU A 98 -9.04 -8.36 -3.63
C LEU A 98 -10.40 -8.66 -3.00
N PHE A 99 -11.42 -7.86 -3.32
CA PHE A 99 -12.75 -7.87 -2.71
C PHE A 99 -13.87 -8.27 -3.68
N ASP A 100 -13.56 -9.00 -4.76
CA ASP A 100 -14.61 -9.47 -5.69
C ASP A 100 -15.38 -10.68 -5.15
N THR A 101 -14.78 -11.49 -4.28
CA THR A 101 -15.41 -12.67 -3.67
C THR A 101 -14.91 -12.84 -2.24
N PRO A 102 -15.80 -13.08 -1.26
CA PRO A 102 -15.43 -13.34 0.13
C PRO A 102 -14.34 -14.39 0.26
N ARG A 103 -13.28 -14.06 1.00
CA ARG A 103 -12.11 -14.91 1.22
C ARG A 103 -11.20 -14.33 2.28
N LYS A 104 -10.18 -15.11 2.65
CA LYS A 104 -9.02 -14.61 3.38
C LYS A 104 -8.23 -13.61 2.53
N ILE A 105 -7.95 -12.43 3.09
CA ILE A 105 -7.07 -11.40 2.54
C ILE A 105 -5.91 -11.22 3.51
N ASP A 106 -4.70 -11.50 3.05
CA ASP A 106 -3.48 -11.25 3.82
C ASP A 106 -2.86 -9.93 3.41
N VAL A 107 -2.93 -8.91 4.26
CA VAL A 107 -2.35 -7.59 3.99
C VAL A 107 -0.88 -7.61 4.40
N ARG A 108 -0.01 -7.60 3.40
CA ARG A 108 1.45 -7.65 3.58
C ARG A 108 2.03 -6.29 3.94
N LEU A 109 2.57 -6.14 5.13
CA LEU A 109 3.24 -4.95 5.62
C LEU A 109 4.76 -5.12 5.51
N ASP A 110 5.21 -5.41 4.29
CA ASP A 110 6.61 -5.63 3.95
C ASP A 110 7.26 -4.35 3.40
N VAL A 111 8.57 -4.43 3.14
CA VAL A 111 9.33 -3.40 2.43
C VAL A 111 8.70 -3.11 1.05
N PRO A 112 8.47 -1.84 0.69
CA PRO A 112 7.95 -1.52 -0.62
C PRO A 112 9.03 -1.52 -1.71
N GLU A 113 8.66 -2.01 -2.88
CA GLU A 113 9.33 -1.74 -4.14
C GLU A 113 8.85 -0.39 -4.70
N GLY A 114 9.80 0.51 -4.91
CA GLY A 114 9.52 1.83 -5.44
C GLY A 114 9.44 1.85 -6.97
N HIS A 115 8.34 2.37 -7.50
CA HIS A 115 8.14 2.55 -8.93
C HIS A 115 8.09 4.05 -9.28
N ILE A 116 9.06 4.51 -10.05
CA ILE A 116 9.14 5.86 -10.58
C ILE A 116 8.45 5.90 -11.94
N ARG A 117 7.54 6.86 -12.12
CA ARG A 117 6.88 7.12 -13.39
C ARG A 117 6.97 8.61 -13.74
N PRO A 118 7.77 9.01 -14.73
CA PRO A 118 7.68 10.35 -15.26
C PRO A 118 6.38 10.52 -16.06
N ILE A 119 5.80 11.71 -15.97
CA ILE A 119 4.67 12.15 -16.78
C ILE A 119 5.09 13.43 -17.51
N PHE A 120 5.32 13.24 -18.80
CA PHE A 120 5.61 14.32 -19.73
C PHE A 120 4.31 14.91 -20.31
N GLY A 121 4.36 16.10 -20.90
CA GLY A 121 3.18 16.86 -21.33
C GLY A 121 2.74 17.90 -20.29
N PHE A 122 1.44 18.19 -20.13
CA PHE A 122 0.97 19.34 -19.33
C PHE A 122 1.39 19.31 -17.83
N ALA A 123 1.40 18.13 -17.21
CA ALA A 123 1.67 18.02 -15.76
C ALA A 123 3.16 18.15 -15.39
N ARG A 124 4.06 17.71 -16.29
CA ARG A 124 5.53 17.70 -16.12
C ARG A 124 5.98 17.26 -14.72
N ASP A 125 5.40 16.16 -14.24
CA ASP A 125 5.66 15.61 -12.90
C ASP A 125 6.35 14.24 -12.95
N VAL A 126 7.09 13.93 -11.89
CA VAL A 126 7.55 12.58 -11.57
C VAL A 126 6.66 12.04 -10.49
N ARG A 127 6.17 10.81 -10.64
CA ARG A 127 5.35 10.14 -9.63
C ARG A 127 6.10 8.96 -9.04
N TYR A 128 5.93 8.78 -7.74
CA TYR A 128 6.46 7.65 -7.02
C TYR A 128 5.32 6.82 -6.41
N THR A 129 5.37 5.50 -6.64
CA THR A 129 4.44 4.54 -6.03
C THR A 129 5.24 3.52 -5.22
N ALA A 130 4.89 3.34 -3.96
CA ALA A 130 5.48 2.35 -3.07
C ALA A 130 4.64 1.06 -3.07
N LEU A 131 4.94 0.14 -3.98
CA LEU A 131 4.23 -1.12 -4.15
C LEU A 131 4.77 -2.16 -3.17
N VAL A 132 3.91 -2.99 -2.60
CA VAL A 132 4.34 -4.22 -1.89
C VAL A 132 3.98 -5.45 -2.70
N THR A 133 2.84 -5.41 -3.38
CA THR A 133 2.47 -6.35 -4.43
C THR A 133 1.76 -5.59 -5.55
N GLN A 134 1.41 -6.27 -6.64
CA GLN A 134 0.56 -5.69 -7.69
C GLN A 134 -0.80 -5.20 -7.16
N ARG A 135 -1.29 -5.75 -6.04
CA ARG A 135 -2.60 -5.45 -5.46
C ARG A 135 -2.53 -4.61 -4.19
N MET A 136 -1.34 -4.29 -3.72
CA MET A 136 -1.10 -3.73 -2.38
C MET A 136 -0.01 -2.68 -2.44
N ARG A 137 -0.28 -1.48 -1.92
CA ARG A 137 0.68 -0.39 -1.94
C ARG A 137 0.52 0.54 -0.75
N TYR A 138 1.63 1.10 -0.27
CA TYR A 138 1.58 2.19 0.68
C TYR A 138 1.03 3.44 0.00
N ARG A 139 0.08 4.09 0.68
CA ARG A 139 -0.32 5.46 0.41
C ARG A 139 0.50 6.43 1.21
N SER A 140 0.79 6.15 2.47
CA SER A 140 1.78 6.93 3.22
C SER A 140 2.78 5.95 3.80
N LEU A 141 4.07 6.29 3.76
CA LEU A 141 5.13 5.38 4.12
C LEU A 141 5.32 5.36 5.64
N PRO A 142 5.45 4.18 6.26
CA PRO A 142 5.72 4.08 7.68
C PRO A 142 7.12 4.62 8.00
N CYS A 143 7.29 5.14 9.21
CA CYS A 143 8.58 5.56 9.73
C CYS A 143 8.72 5.08 11.16
N TRP A 144 9.88 4.53 11.48
CA TRP A 144 10.24 4.03 12.78
C TRP A 144 11.21 4.99 13.45
N ASP A 145 11.00 5.24 14.73
CA ASP A 145 11.96 5.93 15.56
C ASP A 145 12.66 4.91 16.46
N ASN A 146 13.96 4.76 16.26
CA ASN A 146 14.79 3.83 17.02
C ASN A 146 14.97 4.27 18.47
N GLU A 147 14.89 5.56 18.78
CA GLU A 147 15.05 6.06 20.16
C GLU A 147 13.83 5.73 21.00
N SER A 148 12.64 6.03 20.49
CA SER A 148 11.38 5.71 21.18
C SER A 148 10.90 4.28 20.96
N ASN A 149 11.48 3.57 19.98
CA ASN A 149 11.06 2.23 19.54
C ASN A 149 9.57 2.20 19.16
N THR A 150 9.10 3.24 18.44
CA THR A 150 7.71 3.39 18.02
C THR A 150 7.57 3.86 16.57
N LEU A 151 6.39 3.63 16.00
CA LEU A 151 5.99 4.23 14.73
C LEU A 151 5.71 5.72 14.91
N THR A 152 6.29 6.55 14.05
CA THR A 152 6.09 8.00 14.08
C THR A 152 5.15 8.47 12.97
N LYS A 153 5.29 9.72 12.54
CA LYS A 153 4.49 10.28 11.45
C LYS A 153 5.01 9.69 10.14
N PRO A 154 4.16 9.56 9.12
CA PRO A 154 4.62 9.12 7.82
C PRO A 154 5.73 10.03 7.30
N VAL A 155 6.70 9.43 6.62
CA VAL A 155 7.79 10.17 5.97
C VAL A 155 7.46 10.38 4.49
N ILE A 156 7.99 11.45 3.93
CA ILE A 156 7.91 11.76 2.52
C ILE A 156 9.27 11.37 1.90
N PRO A 157 9.29 10.60 0.80
CA PRO A 157 10.53 10.24 0.14
C PRO A 157 11.18 11.47 -0.51
N ALA A 158 12.51 11.45 -0.60
CA ALA A 158 13.29 12.48 -1.27
C ALA A 158 13.57 12.07 -2.72
N MET A 159 13.62 13.05 -3.62
CA MET A 159 13.94 12.83 -5.02
C MET A 159 15.09 13.72 -5.47
N THR A 160 16.03 13.12 -6.19
CA THR A 160 17.10 13.83 -6.90
C THR A 160 17.01 13.52 -8.39
N ILE A 161 17.19 14.52 -9.24
CA ILE A 161 17.37 14.35 -10.70
C ILE A 161 18.77 14.81 -11.05
N ARG A 162 19.55 13.93 -11.69
CA ARG A 162 20.92 14.22 -12.12
C ARG A 162 21.10 13.98 -13.60
N LYS A 163 21.88 14.82 -14.25
CA LYS A 163 22.37 14.56 -15.60
C LYS A 163 23.44 13.46 -15.54
N LEU A 164 23.36 12.46 -16.42
CA LEU A 164 24.22 11.27 -16.31
C LEU A 164 25.66 11.48 -16.78
N ASP A 165 25.90 12.43 -17.67
CA ASP A 165 27.22 12.65 -18.28
C ASP A 165 28.21 13.33 -17.32
N ASP A 166 27.77 14.37 -16.61
CA ASP A 166 28.58 15.22 -15.74
C ASP A 166 28.15 15.14 -14.26
N GLY A 167 27.07 14.43 -13.94
CA GLY A 167 26.56 14.26 -12.59
C GLY A 167 25.83 15.48 -12.02
N THR A 168 25.60 16.52 -12.83
CA THR A 168 24.97 17.77 -12.41
C THR A 168 23.60 17.50 -11.81
N VAL A 169 23.36 18.03 -10.61
CA VAL A 169 22.07 17.97 -9.94
C VAL A 169 21.15 19.04 -10.51
N ILE A 170 20.03 18.60 -11.08
CA ILE A 170 19.00 19.46 -11.67
C ILE A 170 17.85 19.70 -10.69
N HIS A 171 17.61 18.73 -9.80
CA HIS A 171 16.59 18.79 -8.77
C HIS A 171 17.05 17.97 -7.56
N ASP A 172 16.82 18.47 -6.36
CA ASP A 172 17.09 17.77 -5.09
C ASP A 172 16.15 18.31 -4.01
N ALA A 173 15.06 17.58 -3.74
CA ALA A 173 14.05 18.01 -2.77
C ALA A 173 13.21 16.84 -2.26
N GLU A 174 12.49 17.07 -1.16
CA GLU A 174 11.37 16.21 -0.77
C GLU A 174 10.28 16.27 -1.85
N MET A 175 9.64 15.12 -2.12
CA MET A 175 8.48 15.09 -2.99
C MET A 175 7.27 15.79 -2.34
N GLY A 176 6.32 16.30 -3.12
CA GLY A 176 5.05 16.80 -2.58
C GLY A 176 4.10 15.66 -2.20
N ASP A 177 3.25 15.87 -1.18
CA ASP A 177 2.08 15.03 -0.92
C ASP A 177 0.93 15.48 -1.85
N GLY A 178 0.47 14.58 -2.71
CA GLY A 178 -0.54 14.82 -3.73
C GLY A 178 -1.90 14.23 -3.39
N CYS A 179 -2.91 14.62 -4.15
CA CYS A 179 -4.22 13.97 -4.15
C CYS A 179 -4.26 12.84 -5.20
N MET A 180 -5.18 11.87 -5.03
CA MET A 180 -5.41 10.72 -5.93
C MET A 180 -4.39 9.57 -5.84
N ALA A 181 -4.29 8.74 -6.90
CA ALA A 181 -3.59 7.45 -6.91
C ALA A 181 -2.05 7.52 -6.81
N ALA A 182 -1.46 8.72 -6.88
CA ALA A 182 -0.05 8.96 -6.62
C ALA A 182 0.05 9.88 -5.40
N ARG A 183 0.57 9.33 -4.29
CA ARG A 183 0.76 10.13 -3.08
C ARG A 183 1.94 11.07 -3.24
N TRP A 184 3.02 10.65 -3.87
CA TRP A 184 4.24 11.45 -3.95
C TRP A 184 4.54 11.84 -5.38
N PHE A 185 4.79 13.13 -5.58
CA PHE A 185 5.15 13.67 -6.88
C PHE A 185 6.13 14.83 -6.75
N ALA A 186 6.88 15.12 -7.81
CA ALA A 186 7.75 16.28 -7.88
C ALA A 186 7.80 16.81 -9.31
N TYR A 187 7.74 18.13 -9.47
CA TYR A 187 7.77 18.74 -10.80
C TYR A 187 9.19 18.74 -11.37
N ILE A 188 9.31 18.38 -12.64
CA ILE A 188 10.59 18.25 -13.34
C ILE A 188 11.14 19.62 -13.76
N ASP A 189 10.26 20.54 -14.11
CA ASP A 189 10.57 21.71 -14.94
C ASP A 189 10.34 23.07 -14.25
N ARG A 190 9.71 23.08 -13.06
CA ARG A 190 9.41 24.35 -12.36
C ARG A 190 10.66 25.12 -11.91
N VAL A 191 11.83 24.49 -11.95
CA VAL A 191 13.06 25.04 -11.36
C VAL A 191 14.22 25.11 -12.36
N THR A 192 14.27 24.23 -13.37
CA THR A 192 15.43 24.14 -14.28
C THR A 192 15.01 23.60 -15.66
N SER A 193 15.52 24.19 -16.74
CA SER A 193 15.29 23.71 -18.12
C SER A 193 16.11 22.44 -18.40
N LEU A 194 15.45 21.37 -18.83
CA LEU A 194 16.13 20.18 -19.33
C LEU A 194 16.71 20.43 -20.73
N VAL A 195 17.83 19.78 -21.03
CA VAL A 195 18.56 19.88 -22.30
C VAL A 195 18.10 18.78 -23.24
N ASP A 196 17.69 19.15 -24.45
CA ASP A 196 17.27 18.20 -25.47
C ASP A 196 18.40 17.22 -25.84
N GLY A 197 18.05 15.93 -25.91
CA GLY A 197 18.99 14.83 -26.13
C GLY A 197 19.83 14.43 -24.91
N ALA A 198 19.76 15.15 -23.79
CA ALA A 198 20.49 14.77 -22.58
C ALA A 198 19.80 13.62 -21.83
N THR A 199 20.60 12.76 -21.21
CA THR A 199 20.10 11.66 -20.38
C THR A 199 20.22 12.00 -18.90
N TYR A 200 19.15 11.71 -18.17
CA TYR A 200 19.00 12.02 -16.76
C TYR A 200 18.65 10.77 -15.97
N ARG A 201 19.07 10.73 -14.71
CA ARG A 201 18.66 9.75 -13.71
C ARG A 201 17.82 10.42 -12.65
N MET A 202 16.61 9.91 -12.47
CA MET A 202 15.77 10.18 -11.31
C MET A 202 16.08 9.15 -10.24
N THR A 203 16.39 9.61 -9.03
CA THR A 203 16.62 8.76 -7.87
C THR A 203 15.63 9.14 -6.79
N VAL A 204 14.85 8.19 -6.30
CA VAL A 204 13.97 8.36 -5.14
C VAL A 204 14.52 7.54 -3.98
N VAL A 205 14.69 8.19 -2.83
CA VAL A 205 15.18 7.56 -1.60
C VAL A 205 14.08 7.57 -0.54
N TYR A 206 13.80 6.39 0.01
CA TYR A 206 12.96 6.21 1.18
C TYR A 206 13.79 5.62 2.32
N ASP A 207 13.98 6.44 3.36
CA ASP A 207 14.49 5.98 4.64
C ASP A 207 13.31 5.79 5.60
N SER A 208 13.19 4.57 6.12
CA SER A 208 12.12 4.16 7.02
C SER A 208 12.46 4.37 8.50
N GLY A 209 13.63 4.93 8.81
CA GLY A 209 14.14 5.08 10.18
C GLY A 209 14.57 3.74 10.79
N GLY A 210 15.01 2.80 9.97
CA GLY A 210 15.44 1.46 10.40
C GLY A 210 14.32 0.41 10.52
N LEU A 211 13.10 0.72 10.07
CA LEU A 211 12.03 -0.27 9.94
C LEU A 211 12.34 -1.30 8.85
N PHE A 212 12.90 -0.84 7.75
CA PHE A 212 13.31 -1.56 6.56
C PHE A 212 14.68 -1.02 6.13
N PRO A 213 15.46 -1.77 5.33
CA PRO A 213 16.62 -1.21 4.64
C PRO A 213 16.23 0.02 3.82
N THR A 214 17.11 1.03 3.76
CA THR A 214 16.91 2.21 2.92
C THR A 214 16.64 1.78 1.48
N GLN A 215 15.53 2.25 0.92
CA GLN A 215 15.13 1.91 -0.45
C GLN A 215 15.57 3.02 -1.40
N THR A 216 16.25 2.62 -2.48
CA THR A 216 16.68 3.53 -3.55
C THR A 216 16.12 3.02 -4.86
N SER A 217 15.26 3.82 -5.48
CA SER A 217 14.68 3.55 -6.80
C SER A 217 15.31 4.48 -7.82
N ASN A 218 15.67 3.95 -8.99
CA ASN A 218 16.27 4.73 -10.08
C ASN A 218 15.46 4.59 -11.36
N PHE A 219 15.38 5.67 -12.14
CA PHE A 219 14.82 5.67 -13.47
C PHE A 219 15.63 6.58 -14.39
N ASP A 220 16.17 6.00 -15.45
CA ASP A 220 16.96 6.71 -16.44
C ASP A 220 16.08 7.06 -17.64
N PHE A 221 16.19 8.30 -18.14
CA PHE A 221 15.47 8.74 -19.34
C PHE A 221 16.29 9.73 -20.15
N THR A 222 16.12 9.68 -21.46
CA THR A 222 16.66 10.70 -22.38
C THR A 222 15.56 11.71 -22.66
N TYR A 223 15.82 12.99 -22.38
CA TYR A 223 14.86 14.05 -22.64
C TYR A 223 14.86 14.38 -24.13
N HIS A 224 13.69 14.29 -24.77
CA HIS A 224 13.46 14.77 -26.12
C HIS A 224 12.32 15.79 -26.11
N ARG A 225 12.58 17.01 -26.58
CA ARG A 225 11.60 18.12 -26.58
C ARG A 225 10.29 17.72 -27.26
N GLU A 226 10.42 17.17 -28.47
CA GLU A 226 9.28 16.76 -29.30
C GLU A 226 8.41 15.67 -28.67
N LEU A 227 9.02 14.77 -27.89
CA LEU A 227 8.31 13.64 -27.26
C LEU A 227 7.75 13.99 -25.89
N HIS A 228 8.33 14.99 -25.21
CA HIS A 228 8.04 15.28 -23.81
C HIS A 228 7.30 16.61 -23.57
N GLY A 229 6.94 17.32 -24.64
CA GLY A 229 5.92 18.36 -24.61
C GLY A 229 6.45 19.77 -24.39
N GLU A 230 7.30 20.22 -25.30
CA GLU A 230 7.64 21.62 -25.55
C GLU A 230 7.44 21.95 -27.03
#